data_AF-A0AA39DS06-F1
#
_entry.id   AF-A0AA39DS06-F1
#
_cell.length_a   1.000
_cell.length_b   1.000
_cell.length_c   1.000
_cell.angle_alpha   90.00
_cell.angle_beta   90.00
_cell.angle_gamma   90.00
#
_symmetry.space_group_name_H-M   'P 1'
#
loop_
_entity.id
_entity.type
_entity.pdbx_description
1 polymer ?
#
loop_
_entity_poly.entity_id
_entity_poly.type
_entity_poly.pdbx_seq_one_letter_code
_entity_poly.pdbx_strand_id
1 'polypeptide(L)'
;MGWSGFNGGAPYAANIAASIAVLNTNICAATSLLVWTSLDVIFFKKPSVIGAVQGMMTGLVCITPGAGVVQSWAAIVMGILSGSIPWVSMMILHKKSKLLQKVDDTLGVFHTHAVAGLLGGLLTGLLAEPALCRLLKPESNTRGAFYGGNGGKQFMKQIVAALFVTGWNIVITTLILLAIKLFLPLRMPDEELVIGDDAVHGEEAYALWGDGERYDPTKHDPTKQGWHVSSYSGEIAHSPYGSGARGVTVEL
;
A
#
# COMPACT_ATOMS: atom_id res chain seq x y z
N MET A 1 -5.13 -13.63 5.95
CA MET A 1 -5.50 -14.97 5.43
C MET A 1 -4.91 -15.25 4.05
N GLY A 2 -5.28 -14.51 3.00
CA GLY A 2 -4.76 -14.77 1.63
C GLY A 2 -3.23 -14.79 1.51
N TRP A 3 -2.54 -13.90 2.22
CA TRP A 3 -1.07 -13.83 2.19
C TRP A 3 -0.35 -15.05 2.80
N SER A 4 -1.00 -15.76 3.72
CA SER A 4 -0.48 -17.03 4.23
C SER A 4 -0.44 -18.08 3.13
N GLY A 5 -1.45 -18.10 2.23
CA GLY A 5 -1.43 -18.93 1.02
C GLY A 5 -0.40 -18.43 0.00
N PHE A 6 -0.26 -17.10 -0.16
CA PHE A 6 0.72 -16.51 -1.08
C PHE A 6 2.16 -16.90 -0.73
N ASN A 7 2.60 -16.67 0.51
CA ASN A 7 3.96 -17.00 0.94
C ASN A 7 4.12 -18.48 1.30
N GLY A 8 3.13 -19.08 1.97
CA GLY A 8 3.16 -20.49 2.36
C GLY A 8 3.02 -21.45 1.19
N GLY A 9 2.37 -21.03 0.10
CA GLY A 9 2.23 -21.82 -1.13
C GLY A 9 3.40 -21.68 -2.10
N ALA A 10 4.27 -20.68 -1.93
CA ALA A 10 5.42 -20.44 -2.81
C ALA A 10 6.40 -21.63 -2.95
N PRO A 11 6.58 -22.52 -1.94
CA PRO A 11 7.37 -23.74 -2.10
C PRO A 11 6.70 -24.83 -2.96
N TYR A 12 5.43 -24.66 -3.37
CA TYR A 12 4.62 -25.63 -4.12
C TYR A 12 4.50 -27.01 -3.48
N ALA A 13 4.74 -27.11 -2.17
CA ALA A 13 4.67 -28.33 -1.40
C ALA A 13 4.36 -28.03 0.08
N ALA A 14 3.67 -28.95 0.75
CA ALA A 14 3.45 -28.90 2.19
C ALA A 14 4.71 -29.38 2.93
N ASN A 15 5.64 -28.48 3.21
CA ASN A 15 6.94 -28.78 3.82
C ASN A 15 7.32 -27.76 4.92
N ILE A 16 8.49 -27.95 5.54
CA ILE A 16 8.99 -27.07 6.60
C ILE A 16 9.16 -25.62 6.11
N ALA A 17 9.59 -25.41 4.86
CA ALA A 17 9.75 -24.08 4.30
C ALA A 17 8.40 -23.34 4.18
N ALA A 18 7.32 -24.04 3.84
CA ALA A 18 5.96 -23.49 3.84
C ALA A 18 5.53 -23.04 5.25
N SER A 19 5.76 -23.88 6.26
CA SER A 19 5.43 -23.54 7.66
C SER A 19 6.20 -22.32 8.16
N ILE A 20 7.50 -22.24 7.85
CA ILE A 20 8.34 -21.08 8.21
C ILE A 20 7.86 -19.82 7.47
N ALA A 21 7.52 -19.94 6.19
CA ALA A 21 7.00 -18.82 5.41
C ALA A 21 5.71 -18.26 5.99
N VAL A 22 4.76 -19.11 6.39
CA VAL A 22 3.51 -18.68 7.04
C VAL A 22 3.80 -18.00 8.38
N LEU A 23 4.67 -18.59 9.20
CA LEU A 23 5.04 -18.03 10.50
C LEU A 23 5.66 -16.62 10.35
N ASN A 24 6.69 -16.50 9.51
CA ASN A 24 7.39 -15.24 9.26
C ASN A 24 6.46 -14.19 8.66
N THR A 25 5.51 -14.60 7.82
CA THR A 25 4.48 -13.70 7.24
C THR A 25 3.66 -13.03 8.33
N ASN A 26 3.16 -13.80 9.30
CA ASN A 26 2.33 -13.27 10.38
C ASN A 26 3.16 -12.44 11.38
N ILE A 27 4.37 -12.89 11.73
CA ILE A 27 5.26 -12.15 12.63
C ILE A 27 5.63 -10.78 12.05
N CYS A 28 6.05 -10.74 10.79
CA CYS A 28 6.44 -9.49 10.14
C CYS A 28 5.24 -8.54 10.01
N ALA A 29 4.08 -9.04 9.61
CA ALA A 29 2.85 -8.25 9.49
C ALA A 29 2.42 -7.64 10.83
N ALA A 30 2.39 -8.45 11.90
CA ALA A 30 2.03 -7.99 13.23
C ALA A 30 3.01 -6.93 13.75
N THR A 31 4.32 -7.17 13.58
CA THR A 31 5.35 -6.22 14.02
C THR A 31 5.26 -4.89 13.26
N SER A 32 5.08 -4.95 11.94
CA SER A 32 4.94 -3.77 11.08
C SER A 32 3.67 -2.96 11.40
N LEU A 33 2.54 -3.63 11.67
CA LEU A 33 1.31 -3.00 12.15
C LEU A 33 1.55 -2.25 13.46
N LEU A 34 2.20 -2.89 14.44
CA LEU A 34 2.47 -2.28 15.74
C LEU A 34 3.37 -1.06 15.60
N VAL A 35 4.43 -1.14 14.80
CA VAL A 35 5.34 -0.01 14.58
C VAL A 35 4.63 1.15 13.87
N TRP A 36 3.90 0.88 12.80
CA TRP A 36 3.17 1.91 12.08
C TRP A 36 2.15 2.61 12.97
N THR A 37 1.33 1.83 13.70
CA THR A 37 0.32 2.37 14.61
C THR A 37 0.97 3.18 15.74
N SER A 38 2.11 2.72 16.24
CA SER A 38 2.88 3.46 17.25
C SER A 38 3.39 4.79 16.70
N LEU A 39 3.89 4.82 15.47
CA LEU A 39 4.31 6.07 14.81
C LEU A 39 3.13 7.01 14.61
N ASP A 40 1.96 6.51 14.20
CA ASP A 40 0.75 7.32 14.09
C ASP A 40 0.36 7.94 15.44
N VAL A 41 0.41 7.18 16.53
CA VAL A 41 0.13 7.70 17.87
C VAL A 41 1.18 8.73 18.30
N ILE A 42 2.47 8.51 18.00
CA ILE A 42 3.54 9.43 18.39
C ILE A 42 3.39 10.78 17.68
N PHE A 43 3.16 10.77 16.36
CA PHE A 43 3.15 11.97 15.52
C PHE A 43 1.77 12.64 15.43
N PHE A 44 0.69 11.85 15.35
CA PHE A 44 -0.68 12.35 15.18
C PHE A 44 -1.54 12.25 16.45
N LYS A 45 -0.98 11.75 17.56
CA LYS A 45 -1.61 11.64 18.90
C LYS A 45 -2.83 10.71 18.97
N LYS A 46 -3.18 10.04 17.87
CA LYS A 46 -4.32 9.12 17.80
C LYS A 46 -3.95 7.91 16.93
N PRO A 47 -4.39 6.70 17.30
CA PRO A 47 -4.21 5.53 16.44
C PRO A 47 -5.12 5.64 15.20
N SER A 48 -4.59 5.25 14.05
CA SER A 48 -5.34 5.20 12.78
C SER A 48 -5.62 3.76 12.38
N VAL A 49 -6.88 3.41 12.12
CA VAL A 49 -7.24 2.08 11.60
C VAL A 49 -6.70 1.90 10.18
N ILE A 50 -6.81 2.92 9.34
CA ILE A 50 -6.26 2.91 7.98
C ILE A 50 -4.74 2.76 8.04
N GLY A 51 -4.08 3.47 8.97
CA GLY A 51 -2.65 3.35 9.21
C GLY A 51 -2.25 1.95 9.68
N ALA A 52 -2.99 1.36 10.61
CA ALA A 52 -2.75 -0.02 11.06
C ALA A 52 -2.84 -1.03 9.90
N VAL A 53 -3.83 -0.88 9.01
CA VAL A 53 -3.97 -1.72 7.81
C VAL A 53 -2.81 -1.50 6.85
N GLN A 54 -2.39 -0.26 6.60
CA GLN A 54 -1.20 0.05 5.78
C GLN A 54 0.08 -0.53 6.40
N GLY A 55 0.25 -0.43 7.72
CA GLY A 55 1.35 -1.02 8.47
C GLY A 55 1.40 -2.55 8.33
N MET A 56 0.25 -3.21 8.41
CA MET A 56 0.15 -4.65 8.16
C MET A 56 0.56 -4.99 6.72
N MET A 57 0.03 -4.26 5.73
CA MET A 57 0.31 -4.48 4.31
C MET A 57 1.79 -4.33 3.99
N THR A 58 2.46 -3.30 4.50
CA THR A 58 3.89 -3.09 4.29
C THR A 58 4.75 -4.19 4.89
N GLY A 59 4.36 -4.75 6.04
CA GLY A 59 5.01 -5.93 6.63
C GLY A 59 4.86 -7.18 5.76
N LEU A 60 3.65 -7.41 5.24
CA LEU A 60 3.37 -8.52 4.32
C LEU A 60 4.16 -8.40 3.01
N VAL A 61 4.23 -7.20 2.43
CA VAL A 61 5.04 -6.93 1.24
C VAL A 61 6.52 -7.14 1.53
N CYS A 62 7.04 -6.57 2.61
CA CYS A 62 8.46 -6.64 2.96
C CYS A 62 8.95 -8.09 3.17
N ILE A 63 8.16 -8.94 3.83
CA ILE A 63 8.58 -10.33 4.11
C ILE A 63 8.46 -11.26 2.90
N THR A 64 7.63 -10.92 1.91
CA THR A 64 7.36 -11.76 0.73
C THR A 64 8.62 -12.35 0.06
N PRO A 65 9.66 -11.57 -0.30
CA PRO A 65 10.86 -12.13 -0.92
C PRO A 65 11.68 -13.04 0.00
N GLY A 66 11.52 -12.91 1.33
CA GLY A 66 12.34 -13.58 2.34
C GLY A 66 11.62 -14.65 3.16
N ALA A 67 10.30 -14.82 2.99
CA ALA A 67 9.44 -15.49 3.95
C ALA A 67 9.93 -16.89 4.36
N GLY A 68 10.35 -17.71 3.39
CA GLY A 68 10.85 -19.07 3.64
C GLY A 68 12.37 -19.19 3.84
N VAL A 69 13.12 -18.09 3.77
CA VAL A 69 14.60 -18.11 3.78
C VAL A 69 15.24 -17.29 4.90
N VAL A 70 14.47 -16.53 5.68
CA VAL A 70 14.97 -15.78 6.84
C VAL A 70 14.54 -16.42 8.16
N GLN A 71 15.33 -16.19 9.21
CA GLN A 71 14.97 -16.62 10.57
C GLN A 71 13.82 -15.77 11.13
N SER A 72 13.05 -16.31 12.07
CA SER A 72 11.88 -15.60 12.61
C SER A 72 12.23 -14.34 13.40
N TRP A 73 13.40 -14.28 14.04
CA TRP A 73 13.88 -13.03 14.63
C TRP A 73 14.15 -11.96 13.57
N ALA A 74 14.61 -12.36 12.38
CA ALA A 74 14.86 -11.45 11.26
C ALA A 74 13.53 -10.92 10.69
N ALA A 75 12.47 -11.73 10.70
CA ALA A 75 11.13 -11.29 10.33
C ALA A 75 10.59 -10.17 11.25
N ILE A 76 10.93 -10.19 12.54
CA ILE A 76 10.61 -9.08 13.47
C ILE A 76 11.35 -7.81 13.03
N VAL A 77 12.65 -7.90 12.78
CA VAL A 77 13.46 -6.76 12.33
C VAL A 77 12.94 -6.20 11.01
N MET A 78 12.62 -7.06 10.05
CA MET A 78 12.00 -6.67 8.77
C MET A 78 10.67 -5.97 8.99
N GLY A 79 9.85 -6.44 9.94
CA GLY A 79 8.58 -5.80 10.33
C GLY A 79 8.78 -4.41 10.93
N ILE A 80 9.78 -4.22 11.80
CA ILE A 80 10.10 -2.90 12.36
C ILE A 80 10.50 -1.92 11.24
N LEU A 81 11.35 -2.38 10.32
CA LEU A 81 11.81 -1.55 9.21
C LEU A 81 10.69 -1.25 8.21
N SER A 82 9.81 -2.21 7.91
CA SER A 82 8.67 -2.00 7.00
C SER A 82 7.57 -1.14 7.60
N GLY A 83 7.39 -1.17 8.93
CA GLY A 83 6.44 -0.29 9.61
C GLY A 83 6.92 1.15 9.69
N SER A 84 8.23 1.39 9.60
CA SER A 84 8.85 2.71 9.78
C SER A 84 9.27 3.39 8.47
N ILE A 85 9.97 2.70 7.56
CA ILE A 85 10.54 3.30 6.35
C ILE A 85 9.44 3.73 5.36
N PRO A 86 8.51 2.84 4.94
CA PRO A 86 7.32 3.22 4.19
C PRO A 86 6.48 4.31 4.88
N TRP A 87 6.32 4.28 6.21
CA TRP A 87 5.61 5.32 6.96
C TRP A 87 6.28 6.69 6.77
N VAL A 88 7.61 6.77 6.93
CA VAL A 88 8.38 8.01 6.70
C VAL A 88 8.27 8.45 5.25
N SER A 89 8.33 7.50 4.30
CA SER A 89 8.19 7.79 2.88
C SER A 89 6.83 8.43 2.56
N MET A 90 5.76 7.86 3.10
CA MET A 90 4.39 8.31 2.84
C MET A 90 4.05 9.60 3.58
N MET A 91 4.37 9.69 4.88
CA MET A 91 3.92 10.80 5.74
C MET A 91 4.83 12.02 5.67
N ILE A 92 6.12 11.83 5.38
CA ILE A 92 7.13 12.90 5.41
C ILE A 92 7.66 13.18 4.00
N LEU A 93 8.21 12.18 3.32
CA LEU A 93 8.90 12.40 2.04
C LEU A 93 7.94 12.82 0.92
N HIS A 94 6.76 12.20 0.85
CA HIS A 94 5.73 12.55 -0.13
C HIS A 94 5.32 14.03 -0.02
N LYS A 95 5.14 14.55 1.22
CA LYS A 95 4.78 15.96 1.46
C LYS A 95 5.91 16.95 1.18
N LYS A 96 7.17 16.52 1.23
CA LYS A 96 8.35 17.37 1.02
C LYS A 96 8.83 17.39 -0.43
N SER A 97 8.54 16.34 -1.19
CA SER A 97 9.03 16.18 -2.56
C SER A 97 8.04 16.75 -3.58
N LYS A 98 8.44 17.82 -4.27
CA LYS A 98 7.68 18.39 -5.38
C LYS A 98 7.41 17.40 -6.51
N LEU A 99 8.26 16.38 -6.67
CA LEU A 99 8.07 15.33 -7.66
C LEU A 99 6.94 14.39 -7.23
N LEU A 100 6.97 13.92 -5.98
CA LEU A 100 5.99 12.96 -5.47
C LEU A 100 4.61 13.60 -5.32
N GLN A 101 4.52 14.90 -5.06
CA GLN A 101 3.26 15.65 -5.04
C GLN A 101 2.56 15.72 -6.41
N LYS A 102 3.28 15.50 -7.52
CA LYS A 102 2.68 15.41 -8.86
C LYS A 102 2.13 14.01 -9.16
N VAL A 103 2.41 13.03 -8.30
CA VAL A 103 1.97 11.66 -8.46
C VAL A 103 0.66 11.49 -7.69
N ASP A 104 -0.42 11.32 -8.44
CA ASP A 104 -1.74 11.01 -7.90
C ASP A 104 -1.82 9.51 -7.54
N ASP A 105 -1.31 9.15 -6.36
CA ASP A 105 -1.33 7.80 -5.80
C ASP A 105 -2.33 7.73 -4.64
N THR A 106 -3.61 7.67 -4.99
CA THR A 106 -4.75 7.72 -4.05
C THR A 106 -4.69 6.65 -2.96
N LEU A 107 -4.21 5.45 -3.29
CA LEU A 107 -4.11 4.32 -2.35
C LEU A 107 -2.72 4.22 -1.66
N GLY A 108 -1.77 5.07 -2.02
CA GLY A 108 -0.40 5.00 -1.50
C GLY A 108 0.34 3.72 -1.91
N VAL A 109 0.03 3.16 -3.08
CA VAL A 109 0.61 1.90 -3.60
C VAL A 109 2.12 2.01 -3.72
N PHE A 110 2.65 3.16 -4.14
CA PHE A 110 4.10 3.36 -4.30
C PHE A 110 4.84 3.12 -2.97
N HIS A 111 4.35 3.71 -1.88
CA HIS A 111 5.01 3.58 -0.57
C HIS A 111 4.80 2.20 0.03
N THR A 112 3.57 1.69 -0.06
CA THR A 112 3.20 0.42 0.58
C THR A 112 3.73 -0.81 -0.16
N HIS A 113 3.94 -0.71 -1.49
CA HIS A 113 4.39 -1.82 -2.32
C HIS A 113 5.81 -1.61 -2.86
N ALA A 114 6.09 -0.50 -3.56
CA ALA A 114 7.40 -0.33 -4.20
C ALA A 114 8.51 -0.10 -3.16
N VAL A 115 8.31 0.80 -2.20
CA VAL A 115 9.30 1.06 -1.14
C VAL A 115 9.44 -0.14 -0.20
N ALA A 116 8.32 -0.69 0.29
CA ALA A 116 8.35 -1.86 1.16
C ALA A 116 8.90 -3.13 0.46
N GLY A 117 8.58 -3.33 -0.82
CA GLY A 117 9.06 -4.47 -1.60
C GLY A 117 10.54 -4.38 -1.92
N LEU A 118 11.03 -3.18 -2.27
CA LEU A 118 12.46 -2.93 -2.42
C LEU A 118 13.20 -3.22 -1.11
N LEU A 119 12.70 -2.67 0.00
CA LEU A 119 13.26 -2.91 1.33
C LEU A 119 13.30 -4.41 1.65
N GLY A 120 12.21 -5.14 1.41
CA GLY A 120 12.13 -6.58 1.59
C GLY A 120 13.15 -7.36 0.76
N GLY A 121 13.30 -7.00 -0.51
CA GLY A 121 14.27 -7.62 -1.41
C GLY A 121 15.71 -7.41 -0.96
N LEU A 122 16.04 -6.19 -0.53
CA LEU A 122 17.35 -5.82 0.02
C LEU A 122 17.64 -6.55 1.33
N LEU A 123 16.70 -6.53 2.27
CA LEU A 123 16.83 -7.21 3.57
C LEU A 123 16.96 -8.72 3.40
N THR A 124 16.24 -9.32 2.45
CA THR A 124 16.42 -10.73 2.08
C THR A 124 17.84 -10.99 1.58
N GLY A 125 18.39 -10.08 0.76
CA GLY A 125 19.79 -10.15 0.30
C GLY A 125 20.82 -10.09 1.42
N LEU A 126 20.46 -9.51 2.57
CA LEU A 126 21.31 -9.43 3.76
C LEU A 126 21.11 -10.62 4.71
N LEU A 127 19.85 -11.02 4.93
CA LEU A 127 19.40 -11.89 6.04
C LEU A 127 19.03 -13.32 5.62
N ALA A 128 19.15 -13.69 4.34
CA ALA A 128 18.86 -15.05 3.90
C ALA A 128 19.79 -16.08 4.58
N GLU A 129 19.20 -16.95 5.40
CA GLU A 129 19.90 -17.95 6.20
C GLU A 129 20.31 -19.15 5.31
N PRO A 130 21.60 -19.52 5.26
CA PRO A 130 22.08 -20.65 4.46
C PRO A 130 21.32 -21.96 4.70
N ALA A 131 21.00 -22.30 5.96
CA ALA A 131 20.29 -23.53 6.28
C ALA A 131 18.87 -23.57 5.70
N LEU A 132 18.14 -22.45 5.77
CA LEU A 132 16.79 -22.33 5.22
C LEU A 132 16.80 -22.29 3.69
N CYS A 133 17.78 -21.62 3.10
CA CYS A 133 17.95 -21.60 1.64
C CYS A 133 18.10 -23.01 1.05
N ARG A 134 18.84 -23.89 1.74
CA ARG A 134 19.03 -25.29 1.33
C ARG A 134 17.74 -26.12 1.33
N LEU A 135 16.75 -25.74 2.14
CA LEU A 135 15.45 -26.43 2.17
C LEU A 135 14.63 -26.16 0.89
N LEU A 136 14.86 -25.01 0.23
CA LEU A 136 14.14 -24.61 -0.98
C LEU A 136 14.91 -24.90 -2.27
N LYS A 137 16.25 -24.87 -2.20
CA LYS A 137 17.12 -25.15 -3.35
C LYS A 137 18.22 -26.15 -2.95
N PRO A 138 18.19 -27.38 -3.50
CA PRO A 138 19.19 -28.41 -3.18
C PRO A 138 20.63 -28.01 -3.55
N GLU A 139 20.82 -27.16 -4.56
CA GLU A 139 22.13 -27.00 -5.23
C GLU A 139 22.88 -25.69 -5.00
N SER A 140 22.43 -24.77 -4.14
CA SER A 140 23.11 -23.48 -4.04
C SER A 140 23.58 -23.15 -2.64
N ASN A 141 24.89 -22.88 -2.52
CA ASN A 141 25.54 -22.27 -1.36
C ASN A 141 25.14 -20.78 -1.20
N THR A 142 23.84 -20.49 -1.43
CA THR A 142 23.20 -19.18 -1.33
C THR A 142 23.03 -18.80 0.12
N ARG A 143 23.37 -17.54 0.41
CA ARG A 143 23.35 -16.97 1.73
C ARG A 143 23.26 -15.46 1.62
N GLY A 144 22.69 -14.82 2.62
CA GLY A 144 22.67 -13.37 2.74
C GLY A 144 24.06 -12.81 3.03
N ALA A 145 24.25 -11.51 2.81
CA ALA A 145 25.53 -10.84 3.00
C ALA A 145 26.08 -10.97 4.43
N PHE A 146 25.21 -11.00 5.45
CA PHE A 146 25.64 -11.10 6.86
C PHE A 146 26.19 -12.48 7.24
N TYR A 147 26.00 -13.50 6.40
CA TYR A 147 26.52 -14.85 6.61
C TYR A 147 27.88 -15.10 5.92
N GLY A 148 28.53 -14.02 5.45
CA GLY A 148 29.89 -14.05 4.90
C GLY A 148 30.05 -14.82 3.58
N GLY A 149 31.29 -15.11 3.21
CA GLY A 149 31.63 -15.84 1.97
C GLY A 149 31.09 -15.15 0.71
N ASN A 150 30.37 -15.90 -0.13
CA ASN A 150 29.74 -15.36 -1.35
C ASN A 150 28.44 -14.57 -1.09
N GLY A 151 28.07 -14.30 0.17
CA GLY A 151 26.81 -13.63 0.52
C GLY A 151 26.65 -12.23 -0.05
N GLY A 152 27.74 -11.47 -0.20
CA GLY A 152 27.71 -10.15 -0.84
C GLY A 152 27.18 -10.19 -2.29
N LYS A 153 27.41 -11.30 -3.01
CA LYS A 153 26.86 -11.51 -4.35
C LYS A 153 25.34 -11.61 -4.31
N GLN A 154 24.75 -12.16 -3.24
CA GLN A 154 23.30 -12.24 -3.11
C GLN A 154 22.69 -10.85 -2.96
N PHE A 155 23.24 -9.99 -2.11
CA PHE A 155 22.77 -8.62 -1.97
C PHE A 155 22.86 -7.83 -3.28
N MET A 156 23.96 -7.97 -4.03
CA MET A 156 24.09 -7.36 -5.37
C MET A 156 23.05 -7.90 -6.36
N LYS A 157 22.76 -9.20 -6.36
CA LYS A 157 21.69 -9.77 -7.20
C LYS A 157 20.33 -9.17 -6.88
N GLN A 158 20.02 -8.94 -5.60
CA GLN A 158 18.76 -8.32 -5.20
C GLN A 158 18.65 -6.86 -5.70
N ILE A 159 19.75 -6.10 -5.64
CA ILE A 159 19.79 -4.73 -6.19
C ILE A 159 19.57 -4.75 -7.71
N VAL A 160 20.31 -5.59 -8.44
CA VAL A 160 20.18 -5.68 -9.90
C VAL A 160 18.77 -6.12 -10.30
N ALA A 161 18.21 -7.11 -9.61
CA ALA A 161 16.83 -7.55 -9.82
C ALA A 161 15.82 -6.43 -9.57
N ALA A 162 15.99 -5.67 -8.48
CA ALA A 162 15.12 -4.54 -8.17
C ALA A 162 15.19 -3.46 -9.25
N LEU A 163 16.40 -3.05 -9.66
CA LEU A 163 16.59 -2.05 -10.72
C LEU A 163 15.99 -2.52 -12.06
N PHE A 164 16.18 -3.79 -12.40
CA PHE A 164 15.59 -4.38 -13.60
C PHE A 164 14.06 -4.34 -13.56
N VAL A 165 13.44 -4.82 -12.47
CA VAL A 165 11.98 -4.84 -12.32
C VAL A 165 11.41 -3.42 -12.32
N THR A 166 12.07 -2.47 -11.66
CA THR A 166 11.65 -1.05 -11.68
C THR A 166 11.73 -0.47 -13.09
N GLY A 167 12.87 -0.62 -13.77
CA GLY A 167 13.05 -0.10 -15.13
C GLY A 167 12.08 -0.75 -16.12
N TRP A 168 11.90 -2.06 -16.03
CA TRP A 168 10.96 -2.80 -16.87
C TRP A 168 9.52 -2.32 -16.69
N ASN A 169 9.05 -2.18 -15.44
CA ASN A 169 7.69 -1.67 -15.18
C ASN A 169 7.52 -0.22 -15.64
N ILE A 170 8.51 0.66 -15.42
CA ILE A 170 8.42 2.04 -15.91
C ILE A 170 8.27 2.06 -17.43
N VAL A 171 9.10 1.30 -18.16
CA VAL A 171 9.07 1.30 -19.63
C VAL A 171 7.80 0.65 -20.15
N ILE A 172 7.52 -0.60 -19.74
CA ILE A 172 6.42 -1.39 -20.32
C ILE A 172 5.06 -0.84 -19.92
N THR A 173 4.84 -0.47 -18.65
CA THR A 173 3.56 0.11 -18.23
C THR A 173 3.30 1.44 -18.92
N THR A 174 4.33 2.28 -19.10
CA THR A 174 4.18 3.55 -19.85
C THR A 174 3.80 3.27 -21.30
N LEU A 175 4.47 2.32 -21.97
CA LEU A 175 4.14 1.96 -23.36
C LEU A 175 2.70 1.44 -23.49
N ILE A 176 2.26 0.58 -22.57
CA ILE A 176 0.88 0.06 -22.56
C ILE A 176 -0.12 1.19 -22.36
N LEU A 177 0.10 2.05 -21.36
CA LEU A 177 -0.79 3.18 -21.09
C LEU A 177 -0.84 4.15 -22.27
N LEU A 178 0.29 4.48 -22.88
CA LEU A 178 0.34 5.34 -24.06
C LEU A 178 -0.36 4.71 -25.27
N ALA A 179 -0.28 3.39 -25.44
CA ALA A 179 -1.02 2.68 -26.49
C ALA A 179 -2.53 2.72 -26.24
N ILE A 180 -2.98 2.47 -24.99
CA ILE A 180 -4.41 2.57 -24.63
C ILE A 180 -4.91 4.01 -24.82
N LYS A 181 -4.09 5.02 -24.49
CA LYS A 181 -4.41 6.44 -24.65
C LYS A 181 -4.77 6.82 -26.10
N LEU A 182 -4.31 6.06 -27.09
CA LEU A 182 -4.67 6.30 -28.50
C LEU A 182 -6.15 6.00 -28.79
N PHE A 183 -6.77 5.14 -27.98
CA PHE A 183 -8.15 4.68 -28.19
C PHE A 183 -9.11 5.17 -27.11
N LEU A 184 -8.64 5.35 -25.88
CA LEU A 184 -9.46 5.65 -24.71
C LEU A 184 -8.75 6.65 -23.79
N PRO A 185 -9.45 7.64 -23.21
CA PRO A 185 -8.87 8.50 -22.17
C PRO A 185 -8.54 7.65 -20.93
N LEU A 186 -7.31 7.79 -20.42
CA LEU A 186 -6.85 7.03 -19.25
C LEU A 186 -7.37 7.57 -17.91
N ARG A 187 -7.80 8.84 -17.89
CA ARG A 187 -8.31 9.53 -16.71
C ARG A 187 -9.61 10.21 -17.10
N MET A 188 -10.59 10.06 -16.23
CA MET A 188 -11.88 10.72 -16.29
C MET A 188 -11.70 12.25 -16.20
N PRO A 189 -12.58 13.06 -16.83
CA PRO A 189 -12.57 14.51 -16.66
C PRO A 189 -12.74 14.90 -15.19
N ASP A 190 -12.12 16.02 -14.78
CA ASP A 190 -12.15 16.44 -13.37
C ASP A 190 -13.60 16.73 -12.88
N GLU A 191 -14.51 17.13 -13.77
CA GLU A 191 -15.94 17.35 -13.46
C GLU A 191 -16.66 16.05 -13.05
N GLU A 192 -16.41 14.94 -13.75
CA GLU A 192 -16.99 13.63 -13.43
C GLU A 192 -16.31 13.00 -12.21
N LEU A 193 -15.01 13.25 -12.00
CA LEU A 193 -14.29 12.79 -10.80
C LEU A 193 -14.87 13.38 -9.50
N VAL A 194 -15.44 14.58 -9.55
CA VAL A 194 -16.11 15.20 -8.39
C VAL A 194 -17.42 14.48 -8.05
N ILE A 195 -18.14 13.99 -9.07
CA ILE A 195 -19.39 13.24 -8.90
C ILE A 195 -19.08 11.81 -8.38
N GLY A 196 -17.99 11.20 -8.86
CA GLY A 196 -17.53 9.89 -8.40
C GLY A 196 -18.30 8.73 -9.04
N ASP A 197 -18.55 7.66 -8.29
CA ASP A 197 -19.15 6.42 -8.83
C ASP A 197 -20.52 6.62 -9.51
N ASP A 198 -21.29 7.63 -9.08
CA ASP A 198 -22.60 7.94 -9.68
C ASP A 198 -22.47 8.41 -11.14
N ALA A 199 -21.40 9.14 -11.51
CA ALA A 199 -21.19 9.54 -12.90
C ALA A 199 -20.90 8.36 -13.84
N VAL A 200 -20.36 7.27 -13.30
CA VAL A 200 -19.91 6.10 -14.07
C VAL A 200 -20.96 5.00 -14.08
N HIS A 201 -21.55 4.73 -12.92
CA HIS A 201 -22.42 3.59 -12.68
C HIS A 201 -23.88 3.99 -12.48
N GLY A 202 -24.18 5.27 -12.20
CA GLY A 202 -25.53 5.73 -11.86
C GLY A 202 -26.06 5.14 -10.55
N GLU A 203 -25.15 4.68 -9.69
CA GLU A 203 -25.47 4.00 -8.43
C GLU A 203 -24.65 4.64 -7.29
N GLU A 204 -25.32 4.90 -6.16
CA GLU A 204 -24.64 5.23 -4.91
C GLU A 204 -24.31 3.93 -4.15
N ALA A 205 -23.04 3.75 -3.76
CA ALA A 205 -22.60 2.57 -2.99
C ALA A 205 -23.31 2.43 -1.63
N TYR A 206 -23.81 3.55 -1.08
CA TYR A 206 -24.58 3.58 0.16
C TYR A 206 -25.82 4.44 -0.02
N ALA A 207 -26.99 3.82 -0.04
CA ALA A 207 -28.27 4.50 0.06
C ALA A 207 -28.47 5.05 1.49
N LEU A 208 -27.91 6.22 1.79
CA LEU A 208 -28.08 6.92 3.09
C LEU A 208 -29.47 7.55 3.27
N TRP A 209 -30.45 7.22 2.41
CA TRP A 209 -31.84 7.70 2.42
C TRP A 209 -32.68 7.28 3.65
N GLY A 210 -32.03 6.94 4.78
CA GLY A 210 -32.67 6.58 6.05
C GLY A 210 -32.88 7.74 7.04
N ASP A 211 -32.19 8.88 6.88
CA ASP A 211 -32.21 9.98 7.86
C ASP A 211 -33.01 11.22 7.38
N GLY A 212 -34.14 10.98 6.70
CA GLY A 212 -35.18 12.00 6.47
C GLY A 212 -35.11 12.80 5.17
N GLU A 213 -34.08 12.63 4.35
CA GLU A 213 -34.03 13.22 3.00
C GLU A 213 -34.84 12.35 2.01
N ARG A 214 -35.96 12.90 1.51
CA ARG A 214 -36.78 12.23 0.49
C ARG A 214 -36.11 12.35 -0.88
N TYR A 215 -36.05 11.22 -1.58
CA TYR A 215 -35.69 11.16 -3.00
C TYR A 215 -36.49 12.19 -3.82
N ASP A 216 -35.77 13.15 -4.43
CA ASP A 216 -36.34 14.16 -5.31
C ASP A 216 -36.10 13.74 -6.77
N PRO A 217 -37.12 13.19 -7.47
CA PRO A 217 -37.00 12.76 -8.86
C PRO A 217 -36.77 13.92 -9.84
N THR A 218 -36.85 15.19 -9.39
CA THR A 218 -36.71 16.36 -10.27
C THR A 218 -35.26 16.82 -10.46
N LYS A 219 -34.29 16.27 -9.71
CA LYS A 219 -32.86 16.58 -9.89
C LYS A 219 -32.25 16.02 -11.17
N HIS A 220 -32.89 15.04 -11.81
CA HIS A 220 -32.42 14.40 -13.05
C HIS A 220 -33.24 14.81 -14.29
N ASP A 221 -33.78 16.02 -14.33
CA ASP A 221 -34.39 16.55 -15.56
C ASP A 221 -33.34 17.36 -16.35
N PRO A 222 -32.82 16.85 -17.48
CA PRO A 222 -31.80 17.56 -18.28
C PRO A 222 -32.32 18.87 -18.88
N THR A 223 -33.64 19.10 -18.86
CA THR A 223 -34.27 20.28 -19.45
C THR A 223 -34.32 21.50 -18.53
N LYS A 224 -33.90 21.36 -17.26
CA LYS A 224 -33.93 22.45 -16.25
C LYS A 224 -32.56 22.94 -15.78
N GLN A 225 -31.49 22.74 -16.55
CA GLN A 225 -30.22 23.45 -16.35
C GLN A 225 -30.33 24.95 -16.75
N GLY A 226 -31.25 25.66 -16.12
CA GLY A 226 -31.26 27.12 -16.07
C GLY A 226 -30.57 27.54 -14.78
N TRP A 227 -29.58 28.43 -14.89
CA TRP A 227 -28.86 29.03 -13.77
C TRP A 227 -29.83 29.55 -12.70
N HIS A 228 -30.01 28.80 -11.62
CA HIS A 228 -30.61 29.29 -10.38
C HIS A 228 -29.58 29.20 -9.27
N VAL A 229 -28.93 30.34 -9.02
CA VAL A 229 -28.25 30.65 -7.77
C VAL A 229 -29.31 30.59 -6.67
N SER A 230 -29.33 29.49 -5.91
CA SER A 230 -30.16 29.42 -4.70
C SER A 230 -29.39 30.04 -3.54
N SER A 231 -29.85 31.20 -3.12
CA SER A 231 -29.42 31.90 -1.91
C SER A 231 -29.81 31.08 -0.68
N TYR A 232 -28.89 30.30 -0.13
CA TYR A 232 -29.05 29.70 1.19
C TYR A 232 -28.55 30.67 2.27
N SER A 233 -29.40 31.63 2.62
CA SER A 233 -29.35 32.29 3.92
C SER A 233 -30.08 31.38 4.93
N GLY A 234 -29.35 30.46 5.54
CA GLY A 234 -29.84 29.60 6.61
C GLY A 234 -28.72 29.45 7.65
N GLU A 235 -28.98 29.96 8.86
CA GLU A 235 -28.07 29.89 10.00
C GLU A 235 -27.57 28.46 10.23
N ILE A 236 -26.26 28.29 10.21
CA ILE A 236 -25.60 27.05 10.61
C ILE A 236 -25.85 26.88 12.11
N ALA A 237 -26.79 26.02 12.47
CA ALA A 237 -26.91 25.56 13.85
C ALA A 237 -25.59 24.88 14.24
N HIS A 238 -24.92 25.43 15.25
CA HIS A 238 -23.72 24.85 15.82
C HIS A 238 -24.00 23.45 16.36
N SER A 239 -23.38 22.43 15.76
CA SER A 239 -23.30 21.09 16.34
C SER A 239 -22.63 21.16 17.73
N PRO A 240 -23.24 20.59 18.79
CA PRO A 240 -22.66 20.61 20.14
C PRO A 240 -21.45 19.68 20.32
N TYR A 241 -20.99 19.00 19.27
CA TYR A 241 -19.78 18.18 19.31
C TYR A 241 -18.55 19.00 18.89
N GLY A 242 -18.06 19.80 19.83
CA GLY A 242 -16.81 20.54 19.70
C GLY A 242 -15.59 19.60 19.57
N SER A 243 -14.77 19.85 18.54
CA SER A 243 -13.34 19.51 18.52
C SER A 243 -12.97 18.01 18.54
N GLY A 244 -13.61 17.20 17.68
CA GLY A 244 -13.26 15.79 17.47
C GLY A 244 -12.76 15.48 16.04
N ALA A 245 -11.44 15.32 15.87
CA ALA A 245 -10.77 14.63 14.76
C ALA A 245 -11.33 14.89 13.34
N ARG A 246 -10.94 16.02 12.73
CA ARG A 246 -10.88 16.10 11.27
C ARG A 246 -9.83 15.11 10.78
N GLY A 247 -10.29 13.98 10.23
CA GLY A 247 -9.48 13.18 9.32
C GLY A 247 -8.96 14.09 8.20
N VAL A 248 -7.78 13.75 7.67
CA VAL A 248 -7.09 14.53 6.64
C VAL A 248 -7.97 14.61 5.40
N THR A 249 -8.76 15.69 5.30
CA THR A 249 -9.29 16.17 4.04
C THR A 249 -8.10 16.74 3.29
N VAL A 250 -7.64 16.01 2.28
CA VAL A 250 -6.84 16.59 1.21
C VAL A 250 -7.82 17.50 0.46
N GLU A 251 -7.65 18.82 0.58
CA GLU A 251 -8.30 19.74 -0.33
C GLU A 251 -7.69 19.51 -1.72
N LEU A 252 -8.55 19.12 -2.66
CA LEU A 252 -8.24 18.95 -4.08
C LEU A 252 -7.96 20.31 -4.74
#